data_AF-A0AB36P3Q9-F1
#
_entry.id   AF-A0AB36P3Q9-F1
#
_cell.length_a   1.000
_cell.length_b   1.000
_cell.length_c   1.000
_cell.angle_alpha   90.00
_cell.angle_beta   90.00
_cell.angle_gamma   90.00
#
_symmetry.space_group_name_H-M   'P 1'
#
loop_
_entity.id
_entity.type
_entity.pdbx_description
1 polymer ?
#
loop_
_entity_poly.entity_id
_entity_poly.type
_entity_poly.pdbx_seq_one_letter_code
_entity_poly.pdbx_strand_id
1 'polypeptide(L)'
;MTQLIWGILNIAIFIAFIVICFQALKFIREKLGLFACVIFALGLLSFTSKPKDNNSEFKQFDLNNKTAKVANSYNGRNERIVIDDNLTSKMTLSVNYTAKELLNAQSSREGFISGTNWYPISIILNKSNGENQYVYSVYGTLEWRLLGITIYSQSKKFEGKIELPQSDLLYSPSN
;
A
#
# COMPACT_ATOMS: atom_id res chain seq x y z
N MET A 1 -4.40 7.99 -15.12
CA MET A 1 -4.16 7.47 -16.50
C MET A 1 -2.75 6.90 -16.69
N THR A 2 -1.69 7.61 -16.28
CA THR A 2 -0.29 7.15 -16.41
C THR A 2 -0.03 5.78 -15.75
N GLN A 3 -0.61 5.54 -14.57
CA GLN A 3 -0.49 4.26 -13.87
C GLN A 3 -1.12 3.08 -14.65
N LEU A 4 -2.23 3.32 -15.37
CA LEU A 4 -2.88 2.29 -16.20
C LEU A 4 -2.00 1.93 -17.40
N ILE A 5 -1.46 2.95 -18.10
CA ILE A 5 -0.55 2.74 -19.23
C ILE A 5 0.68 1.94 -18.79
N TRP A 6 1.24 2.29 -17.63
CA TRP A 6 2.38 1.58 -17.05
C TRP A 6 2.05 0.13 -16.66
N GLY A 7 0.83 -0.11 -16.17
CA GLY A 7 0.33 -1.44 -15.90
C GLY A 7 0.20 -2.30 -17.16
N ILE A 8 -0.35 -1.73 -18.25
CA ILE A 8 -0.45 -2.40 -19.56
C ILE A 8 0.95 -2.72 -20.10
N LEU A 9 1.89 -1.79 -20.01
CA LEU A 9 3.28 -2.01 -20.41
C LEU A 9 3.91 -3.18 -19.64
N ASN A 10 3.73 -3.24 -18.32
CA ASN A 10 4.21 -4.35 -17.50
C ASN A 10 3.62 -5.70 -17.94
N ILE A 11 2.32 -5.74 -18.23
CA ILE A 11 1.64 -6.96 -18.72
C ILE A 11 2.17 -7.37 -20.08
N ALA A 12 2.31 -6.44 -21.02
CA ALA A 12 2.82 -6.74 -22.37
C ALA A 12 4.23 -7.32 -22.33
N ILE A 13 5.12 -6.72 -21.52
CA ILE A 13 6.48 -7.23 -21.34
C ILE A 13 6.47 -8.60 -20.65
N PHE A 14 5.60 -8.81 -19.66
CA PHE A 14 5.47 -10.11 -19.01
C PHE A 14 5.00 -11.19 -19.98
N ILE A 15 4.00 -10.91 -20.83
CA ILE A 15 3.55 -11.85 -21.86
C ILE A 15 4.67 -12.16 -22.85
N ALA A 16 5.39 -11.13 -23.32
CA ALA A 16 6.53 -11.32 -24.21
C ALA A 16 7.61 -12.20 -23.58
N PHE A 17 7.92 -11.98 -22.30
CA PHE A 17 8.86 -12.80 -21.54
C PHE A 17 8.42 -14.27 -21.49
N ILE A 18 7.14 -14.54 -21.19
CA ILE A 18 6.59 -15.91 -21.16
C ILE A 18 6.70 -16.59 -22.52
N VAL A 19 6.39 -15.89 -23.61
CA VAL A 19 6.55 -16.41 -24.98
C VAL A 19 7.99 -16.78 -25.27
N ILE A 20 8.95 -15.92 -24.90
CA ILE A 20 10.39 -16.18 -25.07
C ILE A 20 10.82 -17.39 -24.22
N CYS A 21 10.33 -17.52 -22.98
CA CYS A 21 10.62 -18.69 -22.13
C CYS A 21 10.17 -20.00 -22.77
N PHE A 22 8.98 -20.05 -23.39
CA PHE A 22 8.51 -21.25 -24.10
C PHE A 22 9.36 -21.57 -25.33
N GLN A 23 9.78 -20.56 -26.09
CA GLN A 23 10.69 -20.77 -27.22
C GLN A 23 12.06 -21.29 -26.76
N ALA A 24 12.61 -20.71 -25.69
CA ALA A 24 13.86 -21.16 -25.08
C ALA A 24 13.74 -22.59 -24.56
N LEU A 25 12.64 -22.92 -23.89
CA LEU A 25 12.39 -24.27 -23.38
C LEU A 25 12.32 -25.30 -24.50
N LYS A 26 11.64 -24.98 -25.62
CA LYS A 26 11.60 -25.83 -26.81
C LYS A 26 13.00 -26.04 -27.39
N PHE A 27 13.79 -24.98 -27.52
CA PHE A 27 15.15 -25.05 -28.04
C PHE A 27 16.07 -25.90 -27.14
N ILE A 28 16.02 -25.70 -25.83
CA ILE A 28 16.77 -26.48 -24.83
C ILE A 28 16.37 -27.95 -24.92
N ARG A 29 15.07 -28.25 -25.01
CA ARG A 29 14.58 -29.63 -25.11
C ARG A 29 15.12 -30.34 -26.35
N GLU A 30 15.14 -29.66 -27.49
CA GLU A 30 15.59 -30.22 -28.78
C GLU A 30 17.11 -30.39 -28.85
N LYS A 31 17.90 -29.50 -28.22
CA LYS A 31 19.37 -29.50 -28.33
C LYS A 31 20.10 -30.16 -27.16
N LEU A 32 19.57 -30.01 -25.95
CA LEU A 32 20.23 -30.40 -24.70
C LEU A 32 19.46 -31.48 -23.93
N GLY A 33 18.25 -31.82 -24.40
CA GLY A 33 17.41 -32.84 -23.80
C GLY A 33 16.62 -32.37 -22.58
N LEU A 34 15.84 -33.29 -22.02
CA LEU A 34 14.86 -33.01 -20.97
C LEU A 34 15.51 -32.62 -19.63
N PHE A 35 16.70 -33.16 -19.32
CA PHE A 35 17.42 -32.83 -18.10
C PHE A 35 17.81 -31.34 -18.02
N ALA A 36 18.29 -30.77 -19.14
CA ALA A 36 18.63 -29.36 -19.22
C ALA A 36 17.40 -28.45 -19.04
N CYS A 37 16.22 -28.88 -19.50
CA CYS A 37 14.96 -28.17 -19.27
C CYS A 37 14.62 -28.08 -17.77
N VAL A 38 14.85 -29.16 -17.01
CA VAL A 38 14.61 -29.17 -15.56
C VAL A 38 15.55 -28.19 -14.86
N ILE A 39 16.84 -28.21 -15.18
CA ILE A 39 17.81 -27.26 -14.63
C ILE A 39 17.42 -25.81 -14.97
N PHE A 40 17.02 -25.55 -16.22
CA PHE A 40 16.57 -24.22 -16.65
C PHE A 40 15.34 -23.75 -15.87
N ALA A 41 14.33 -24.62 -15.69
CA ALA A 41 13.14 -24.30 -14.93
C ALA A 41 13.47 -23.99 -13.45
N LEU A 42 14.36 -24.78 -12.83
CA LEU A 42 14.85 -24.52 -11.47
C LEU A 42 15.61 -23.20 -11.37
N GLY A 43 16.43 -22.87 -12.37
CA GLY A 43 17.13 -21.58 -12.47
C GLY A 43 16.17 -20.40 -12.53
N LEU A 44 15.12 -20.49 -13.37
CA LEU A 44 14.08 -19.45 -13.44
C LEU A 44 13.30 -19.29 -12.13
N LEU A 45 12.91 -20.41 -11.51
CA LEU A 45 12.18 -20.40 -10.24
C LEU A 45 13.03 -19.81 -9.09
N SER A 46 14.36 -19.98 -9.13
CA SER A 46 15.26 -19.46 -8.09
C SER A 46 15.16 -17.94 -7.93
N PHE A 47 14.89 -17.20 -9.02
CA PHE A 47 14.71 -15.75 -9.00
C PHE A 47 13.38 -15.28 -8.38
N THR A 48 12.43 -16.19 -8.13
CA THR A 48 11.13 -15.85 -7.50
C THR A 48 11.25 -15.69 -5.98
N SER A 49 12.39 -16.07 -5.41
CA SER A 49 12.67 -16.01 -3.97
C SER A 49 12.88 -14.56 -3.51
N LYS A 50 11.79 -13.84 -3.21
CA LYS A 50 11.89 -12.55 -2.51
C LYS A 50 12.22 -12.79 -1.04
N PRO A 51 13.21 -12.10 -0.45
CA PRO A 51 13.32 -12.04 1.00
C PRO A 51 12.01 -11.44 1.54
N LYS A 52 11.47 -12.10 2.57
CA LYS A 52 10.27 -11.66 3.28
C LYS A 52 10.62 -10.36 4.00
N ASP A 53 10.35 -9.23 3.35
CA ASP A 53 10.33 -7.97 4.07
C ASP A 53 9.11 -8.02 4.98
N ASN A 54 9.34 -8.12 6.28
CA ASN A 54 8.31 -8.32 7.31
C ASN A 54 7.39 -7.10 7.49
N ASN A 55 7.39 -6.16 6.54
CA ASN A 55 6.56 -4.99 6.52
C ASN A 55 5.50 -5.19 5.44
N SER A 56 4.46 -5.96 5.78
CA SER A 56 3.17 -5.90 5.09
C SER A 56 2.82 -4.44 4.83
N GLU A 57 2.18 -4.16 3.68
CA GLU A 57 1.83 -2.86 3.06
C GLU A 57 1.00 -1.89 3.94
N PHE A 58 0.94 -2.15 5.24
CA PHE A 58 0.18 -1.52 6.28
C PHE A 58 1.15 -1.01 7.36
N LYS A 59 1.83 0.11 7.10
CA LYS A 59 2.53 0.83 8.18
C LYS A 59 1.52 1.59 9.00
N GLN A 60 1.24 1.08 10.20
CA GLN A 60 0.48 1.79 11.21
C GLN A 60 1.43 2.75 11.93
N PHE A 61 1.08 4.03 11.95
CA PHE A 61 1.83 5.04 12.68
C PHE A 61 1.14 5.27 14.02
N ASP A 62 1.84 4.91 15.09
CA ASP A 62 1.45 5.26 16.45
C ASP A 62 1.84 6.72 16.69
N LEU A 63 0.83 7.56 16.94
CA LEU A 63 1.01 9.00 17.10
C LEU A 63 1.35 9.35 18.55
N ASN A 64 1.18 8.40 19.48
CA ASN A 64 1.49 8.53 20.90
C ASN A 64 2.60 7.53 21.28
N ASN A 65 3.86 7.85 20.97
CA ASN A 65 5.02 7.00 21.30
C ASN A 65 5.17 6.76 22.82
N LYS A 66 4.45 5.76 23.32
CA LYS A 66 4.65 5.04 24.58
C LYS A 66 4.22 3.59 24.36
N THR A 67 5.14 2.77 23.83
CA THR A 67 5.10 1.30 23.91
C THR A 67 3.69 0.70 23.95
N ALA A 68 2.94 0.85 22.86
CA ALA A 68 1.55 0.39 22.80
C ALA A 68 1.50 -1.14 22.76
N LYS A 69 1.23 -1.74 23.93
CA LYS A 69 0.33 -2.90 23.96
C LYS A 69 -0.93 -2.44 23.22
N VAL A 70 -1.30 -3.16 22.17
CA VAL A 70 -2.60 -3.02 21.49
C VAL A 70 -3.67 -3.25 22.55
N ALA A 71 -4.06 -2.17 23.23
CA ALA A 71 -5.23 -2.18 24.06
C ALA A 71 -6.39 -2.24 23.08
N ASN A 72 -7.07 -3.37 23.04
CA ASN A 72 -8.41 -3.50 22.47
C ASN A 72 -9.33 -2.54 23.24
N SER A 73 -9.29 -1.27 22.88
CA SER A 73 -10.25 -0.28 23.34
C SER A 73 -11.53 -0.54 22.57
N TYR A 74 -12.53 -1.07 23.28
CA TYR A 74 -13.88 -1.37 22.75
C TYR A 74 -14.61 -0.14 22.16
N ASN A 75 -14.03 1.07 22.23
CA ASN A 75 -14.62 2.32 21.79
C ASN A 75 -13.84 3.03 20.66
N GLY A 76 -12.89 2.36 20.01
CA GLY A 76 -12.18 2.93 18.86
C GLY A 76 -13.09 3.05 17.64
N ARG A 77 -13.21 4.26 17.08
CA ARG A 77 -13.87 4.52 15.79
C ARG A 77 -12.82 4.63 14.70
N ASN A 78 -13.19 4.29 13.47
CA ASN A 78 -12.33 4.38 12.29
C ASN A 78 -12.99 5.29 11.25
N GLU A 79 -12.33 6.40 10.90
CA GLU A 79 -12.68 7.19 9.71
C GLU A 79 -11.76 6.85 8.54
N ARG A 80 -12.35 6.67 7.35
CA ARG A 80 -11.62 6.38 6.12
C ARG A 80 -11.84 7.47 5.09
N ILE A 81 -10.75 8.02 4.58
CA ILE A 81 -10.76 9.20 3.70
C ILE A 81 -9.96 8.90 2.46
N VAL A 82 -10.49 9.25 1.29
CA VAL A 82 -9.78 9.13 0.02
C VAL A 82 -8.80 10.29 -0.10
N ILE A 83 -7.51 9.96 -0.17
CA ILE A 83 -6.42 10.94 -0.31
C ILE A 83 -5.89 11.05 -1.73
N ASP A 84 -6.14 10.04 -2.57
CA ASP A 84 -5.86 10.06 -4.01
C ASP A 84 -6.88 9.15 -4.72
N ASP A 85 -7.45 9.64 -5.82
CA ASP A 85 -8.39 8.88 -6.65
C ASP A 85 -7.86 8.81 -8.09
N ASN A 86 -7.32 7.65 -8.45
CA ASN A 86 -6.91 7.36 -9.81
C ASN A 86 -7.91 6.40 -10.45
N LEU A 87 -8.00 6.44 -11.79
CA LEU A 87 -8.88 5.57 -12.57
C LEU A 87 -8.86 4.08 -12.16
N THR A 88 -7.68 3.56 -11.79
CA THR A 88 -7.50 2.12 -11.47
C THR A 88 -7.35 1.83 -10.00
N SER A 89 -7.07 2.84 -9.15
CA SER A 89 -6.75 2.60 -7.75
C SER A 89 -7.05 3.82 -6.89
N LYS A 90 -7.46 3.57 -5.66
CA LYS A 90 -7.71 4.59 -4.65
C LYS A 90 -6.69 4.47 -3.54
N MET A 91 -6.21 5.61 -3.05
CA MET A 91 -5.42 5.67 -1.83
C MET A 91 -6.31 6.23 -0.72
N THR A 92 -6.30 5.57 0.42
CA THR A 92 -7.08 5.99 1.58
C THR A 92 -6.19 6.20 2.79
N LEU A 93 -6.59 7.16 3.63
CA LEU A 93 -6.09 7.36 4.98
C LEU A 93 -7.18 6.83 5.93
N SER A 94 -6.83 5.85 6.74
CA SER A 94 -7.66 5.33 7.83
C SER A 94 -7.12 5.87 9.15
N VAL A 95 -8.01 6.44 9.96
CA VAL A 95 -7.67 7.08 11.22
C VAL A 95 -8.50 6.46 12.31
N ASN A 96 -7.83 5.87 13.30
CA ASN A 96 -8.48 5.34 14.48
C ASN A 96 -8.41 6.36 15.61
N TYR A 97 -9.56 6.64 16.22
CA TYR A 97 -9.70 7.65 17.27
C TYR A 97 -10.70 7.21 18.33
N THR A 98 -10.62 7.86 19.48
CA THR A 98 -11.62 7.85 20.54
C THR A 98 -12.21 9.26 20.68
N ALA A 99 -13.24 9.43 21.51
CA ALA A 99 -13.85 10.74 21.75
C ALA A 99 -12.85 11.81 22.27
N LYS A 100 -11.70 11.41 22.80
CA LYS A 100 -10.71 12.32 23.39
C LYS A 100 -9.37 12.34 22.66
N GLU A 101 -8.98 11.23 22.04
CA GLU A 101 -7.61 11.04 21.56
C GLU A 101 -7.54 10.25 20.24
N LEU A 102 -6.54 10.61 19.45
CA LEU A 102 -6.15 9.91 18.23
C LEU A 102 -5.28 8.70 18.60
N LEU A 103 -5.64 7.51 18.11
CA LEU A 103 -4.93 6.28 18.46
C LEU A 103 -3.84 5.96 17.44
N ASN A 104 -4.22 5.87 16.17
CA ASN A 104 -3.29 5.54 15.11
C ASN A 104 -3.82 6.03 13.76
N ALA A 105 -2.92 6.10 12.78
CA ALA A 105 -3.29 6.36 11.40
C ALA A 105 -2.52 5.45 10.45
N GLN A 106 -3.16 5.15 9.33
CA GLN A 106 -2.62 4.25 8.32
C GLN A 106 -3.03 4.70 6.93
N SER A 107 -2.08 4.65 5.99
CA SER A 107 -2.35 4.86 4.58
C SER A 107 -2.37 3.50 3.87
N SER A 108 -3.39 3.28 3.04
CA SER A 108 -3.53 2.08 2.22
C SER A 108 -3.87 2.43 0.78
N ARG A 109 -3.61 1.52 -0.14
CA ARG A 109 -3.98 1.64 -1.55
C ARG A 109 -4.71 0.39 -1.98
N GLU A 110 -5.83 0.57 -2.68
CA GLU A 110 -6.70 -0.51 -3.13
C GLU A 110 -7.10 -0.32 -4.61
N GLY A 111 -7.47 -1.41 -5.28
CA GLY A 111 -7.83 -1.45 -6.69
C GLY A 111 -6.82 -2.21 -7.55
N PHE A 112 -6.83 -1.94 -8.86
CA PHE A 112 -5.91 -2.55 -9.81
C PHE A 112 -4.55 -1.85 -9.77
N ILE A 113 -3.57 -2.52 -9.17
CA ILE A 113 -2.20 -2.04 -8.98
C ILE A 113 -1.26 -2.92 -9.82
N SER A 114 -0.65 -2.33 -10.85
CA SER A 114 0.34 -3.02 -11.68
C SER A 114 1.55 -2.11 -11.91
N GLY A 115 2.74 -2.61 -11.60
CA GLY A 115 3.99 -1.89 -11.81
C GLY A 115 4.14 -0.61 -10.99
N THR A 116 3.33 -0.37 -9.95
CA THR A 116 3.52 0.75 -9.02
C THR A 116 3.35 0.27 -7.59
N ASN A 117 4.07 0.85 -6.64
CA ASN A 117 3.92 0.53 -5.22
C ASN A 117 3.93 1.78 -4.35
N TRP A 118 3.06 1.83 -3.35
CA TRP A 118 2.98 2.93 -2.40
C TRP A 118 3.67 2.57 -1.09
N TYR A 119 4.63 3.40 -0.69
CA TYR A 119 5.35 3.27 0.57
C TYR A 119 5.09 4.49 1.45
N PRO A 120 4.15 4.43 2.41
CA PRO A 120 3.97 5.53 3.35
C PRO A 120 5.20 5.66 4.24
N ILE A 121 5.68 6.89 4.41
CA ILE A 121 6.87 7.23 5.21
C ILE A 121 6.44 7.84 6.54
N SER A 122 5.48 8.77 6.51
CA SER A 122 4.96 9.39 7.73
C SER A 122 3.54 9.90 7.53
N ILE A 123 2.80 9.95 8.63
CA ILE A 123 1.47 10.54 8.70
C ILE A 123 1.49 11.51 9.88
N ILE A 124 1.15 12.77 9.61
CA ILE A 124 1.06 13.82 10.62
C ILE A 124 -0.39 14.24 10.71
N LEU A 125 -0.94 14.29 11.92
CA LEU A 125 -2.28 14.81 12.20
C LEU A 125 -2.17 15.88 13.29
N ASN A 126 -2.56 17.11 12.94
CA ASN A 126 -2.57 18.24 13.86
C ASN A 126 -4.01 18.68 14.12
N LYS A 127 -4.36 18.89 15.38
CA LYS A 127 -5.67 19.42 15.75
C LYS A 127 -5.77 20.88 15.29
N SER A 128 -6.84 21.23 14.60
CA SER A 128 -7.17 22.62 14.26
C SER A 128 -7.57 23.37 15.52
N ASN A 129 -7.15 24.63 15.66
CA ASN A 129 -7.47 25.44 16.84
C ASN A 129 -8.99 25.60 17.00
N GLY A 130 -9.56 24.99 18.05
CA GLY A 130 -10.94 25.23 18.49
C GLY A 130 -12.03 24.32 17.90
N GLU A 131 -11.75 23.50 16.89
CA GLU A 131 -12.75 22.66 16.23
C GLU A 131 -12.37 21.16 16.33
N ASN A 132 -13.35 20.25 16.23
CA ASN A 132 -13.13 18.80 16.09
C ASN A 132 -12.59 18.43 14.69
N GLN A 133 -11.70 19.26 14.16
CA GLN A 133 -11.07 19.10 12.86
C GLN A 133 -9.60 18.78 13.05
N TYR A 134 -9.11 17.81 12.26
CA TYR A 134 -7.70 17.49 12.16
C TYR A 134 -7.20 17.82 10.76
N VAL A 135 -6.08 18.52 10.69
CA VAL A 135 -5.33 18.71 9.44
C VAL A 135 -4.36 17.55 9.32
N TYR A 136 -4.44 16.80 8.23
CA TYR A 136 -3.54 15.69 7.97
C TYR A 136 -2.53 16.03 6.88
N SER A 137 -1.33 15.48 7.03
CA SER A 137 -0.29 15.43 5.99
C SER A 137 0.26 14.00 5.91
N VAL A 138 0.06 13.33 4.76
CA VAL A 138 0.56 11.98 4.48
C VAL A 138 1.74 12.11 3.53
N TYR A 139 2.90 11.62 3.94
CA TYR A 139 4.12 11.58 3.14
C TYR A 139 4.46 10.14 2.77
N GLY A 140 4.94 9.93 1.55
CA GLY A 140 5.45 8.63 1.13
C GLY A 140 6.05 8.65 -0.25
N THR A 141 6.43 7.47 -0.71
CA THR A 141 7.06 7.25 -2.02
C THR A 141 6.18 6.36 -2.88
N LEU A 142 5.85 6.84 -4.07
CA LEU A 142 5.27 6.03 -5.13
C LEU A 142 6.40 5.50 -6.02
N GLU A 143 6.68 4.21 -5.92
CA GLU A 143 7.63 3.52 -6.77
C GLU A 143 6.99 3.04 -8.06
N TRP A 144 7.74 3.13 -9.15
CA TRP A 144 7.40 2.63 -10.47
C TRP A 144 8.32 1.47 -10.79
N ARG A 145 7.73 0.30 -10.93
CA ARG A 145 8.41 -0.97 -11.12
C ARG A 145 8.16 -1.52 -12.52
N LEU A 146 9.20 -2.12 -13.09
CA LEU A 146 9.13 -2.90 -14.31
C LEU A 146 9.53 -4.33 -13.98
N LEU A 147 8.64 -5.30 -14.19
CA LEU A 147 8.86 -6.71 -13.83
C LEU A 147 9.33 -6.90 -12.37
N GLY A 148 8.89 -6.02 -11.47
CA GLY A 148 9.25 -6.06 -10.05
C GLY A 148 10.51 -5.29 -9.64
N ILE A 149 11.27 -4.74 -10.59
CA ILE A 149 12.44 -3.90 -10.34
C ILE A 149 12.01 -2.43 -10.31
N THR A 150 12.37 -1.68 -9.26
CA THR A 150 12.09 -0.24 -9.16
C THR A 150 12.98 0.54 -10.13
N ILE A 151 12.35 1.23 -11.09
CA ILE A 151 13.00 2.04 -12.12
C ILE A 151 12.93 3.53 -11.79
N TYR A 152 11.87 3.96 -11.09
CA TYR A 152 11.67 5.35 -10.72
C TYR A 152 10.92 5.45 -9.39
N SER A 153 11.28 6.45 -8.58
CA SER A 153 10.66 6.71 -7.28
C SER A 153 10.21 8.15 -7.21
N GLN A 154 8.96 8.37 -6.83
CA GLN A 154 8.35 9.69 -6.74
C GLN A 154 7.87 9.97 -5.32
N SER A 155 8.42 11.00 -4.68
CA SER A 155 7.89 11.49 -3.41
C SER A 155 6.50 12.10 -3.61
N LYS A 156 5.54 11.74 -2.75
CA LYS A 156 4.19 12.27 -2.73
C LYS A 156 3.84 12.80 -1.35
N LYS A 157 3.07 13.88 -1.35
CA LYS A 157 2.49 14.51 -0.16
C LYS A 157 1.00 14.70 -0.43
N PHE A 158 0.16 14.23 0.48
CA PHE A 158 -1.28 14.46 0.47
C PHE A 158 -1.66 15.25 1.71
N GLU A 159 -2.47 16.29 1.53
CA GLU A 159 -2.94 17.15 2.63
C GLU A 159 -4.44 17.33 2.56
N GLY A 160 -5.06 17.48 3.72
CA GLY A 160 -6.48 17.74 3.81
C GLY A 160 -6.95 17.89 5.25
N LYS A 161 -8.27 17.89 5.41
CA LYS A 161 -8.94 18.03 6.70
C LYS A 161 -9.85 16.84 6.94
N ILE A 162 -9.93 16.44 8.20
CA ILE A 162 -10.84 15.41 8.70
C ILE A 162 -11.73 16.07 9.73
N GLU A 163 -13.03 16.00 9.52
CA GLU A 163 -14.01 16.32 10.56
C GLU A 163 -14.33 15.01 11.28
N LEU A 164 -13.93 14.92 12.56
CA LEU A 164 -14.33 13.77 13.36
C LEU A 164 -15.75 14.03 13.85
N PRO A 165 -16.73 13.15 13.54
CA PRO A 165 -18.09 13.32 14.00
C PRO A 165 -18.07 13.45 15.53
N GLN A 166 -18.69 14.52 16.04
CA GLN A 166 -18.86 14.66 17.49
C GLN A 166 -19.57 13.40 17.99
N SER A 167 -19.09 12.84 19.09
CA SER A 167 -19.86 11.82 19.80
C SER A 167 -21.22 12.44 20.11
N ASP A 168 -22.29 11.95 19.49
CA ASP A 168 -23.63 12.31 19.87
C ASP A 168 -23.73 12.23 21.40
N LEU A 169 -24.20 13.33 21.96
CA LEU A 169 -24.61 13.49 23.35
C LEU A 169 -25.71 12.47 23.66
N LEU A 170 -25.34 11.23 23.93
CA LEU A 170 -26.27 10.20 24.43
C LEU A 170 -25.66 9.46 25.61
N TYR A 171 -25.41 10.21 26.67
CA TYR A 171 -25.64 9.69 28.02
C TYR A 171 -26.15 10.85 28.87
N SER A 172 -27.45 11.13 28.72
CA SER A 172 -28.22 11.76 29.80
C SER A 172 -28.53 10.62 30.77
N PRO A 173 -27.92 10.57 31.97
CA PRO A 173 -28.51 9.74 33.01
C PRO A 173 -29.80 10.44 33.42
N SER A 174 -30.91 9.93 32.90
CA SER A 174 -32.21 10.15 33.53
C SER A 174 -32.20 9.46 34.89
N ASN A 175 -32.48 10.26 35.91
CA ASN A 175 -32.79 9.96 37.32
C ASN A 175 -31.62 10.03 38.29
#